data_AF-A0A6J5ESY8-F1
#
_entry.id   AF-A0A6J5ESY8-F1
#
_cell.length_a   1.000
_cell.length_b   1.000
_cell.length_c   1.000
_cell.angle_alpha   90.00
_cell.angle_beta   90.00
_cell.angle_gamma   90.00
#
_symmetry.space_group_name_H-M   'P 1'
#
loop_
_entity.id
_entity.type
_entity.pdbx_description
1 polymer ?
#
loop_
_entity_poly.entity_id
_entity_poly.type
_entity_poly.pdbx_seq_one_letter_code
_entity_poly.pdbx_strand_id
1 'polypeptide(L)'
;MMPRGVPRSVPVLQRGQYRLGLSRGGVAVLRADGVRGPRAGRGASLGAGLAGLGAGGARRIGKRAGASVALPAAEAAVEAVLREPAPAFIERTLPDILSGTAPDVLAALIGDALDEAGGGTLPIHATLGDELVRYFIVTPPANGTRMQDLHTAATVRFQMLYGEPASAWQLVADWQAAAPFLACAVPQRLHQALHLAARARRNCLVSTVPNFVGAWNRWHRRVAADAWLATLHDGALTLGIVDGRARRPRLAAVRTLTLPDDAPPLAWLHEQLARAALLDNVPAPHVLHVHGSLPNGWQAHQPGSDKRTDRRAAKRTGKRANDSLNDGVNDGAQPHGIEVRACVTRVASCTASSGATLSPAAQLAWGGLAR
;
A
#
# COMPACT_ATOMS: atom_id res chain seq x y z
N MET A 1 13.30 -10.93 -22.96
CA MET A 1 12.54 -9.81 -22.38
C MET A 1 11.91 -10.32 -21.09
N MET A 2 12.59 -10.12 -19.95
CA MET A 2 12.16 -10.63 -18.64
C MET A 2 11.08 -9.69 -18.07
N PRO A 3 10.00 -10.18 -17.43
CA PRO A 3 9.07 -9.31 -16.71
C PRO A 3 9.83 -8.60 -15.58
N ARG A 4 9.75 -7.27 -15.59
CA ARG A 4 10.51 -6.37 -14.72
C ARG A 4 9.94 -6.45 -13.31
N GLY A 5 10.81 -6.77 -12.35
CA GLY A 5 10.43 -7.01 -10.96
C GLY A 5 9.75 -5.81 -10.29
N VAL A 6 8.61 -6.10 -9.68
CA VAL A 6 7.92 -5.22 -8.73
C VAL A 6 8.91 -4.73 -7.66
N PRO A 7 8.91 -3.44 -7.32
CA PRO A 7 9.78 -2.93 -6.27
C PRO A 7 9.48 -3.56 -4.91
N ARG A 8 10.45 -4.31 -4.38
CA ARG A 8 10.40 -4.97 -3.06
C ARG A 8 10.61 -3.98 -1.91
N SER A 9 9.75 -2.98 -1.78
CA SER A 9 9.51 -2.40 -0.45
C SER A 9 8.39 -3.21 0.17
N VAL A 10 8.70 -4.17 1.05
CA VAL A 10 7.69 -4.97 1.75
C VAL A 10 7.10 -4.08 2.85
N PRO A 11 5.89 -3.52 2.69
CA PRO A 11 5.23 -2.84 3.79
C PRO A 11 5.02 -3.83 4.94
N VAL A 12 5.12 -3.37 6.19
CA VAL A 12 4.80 -4.19 7.37
C VAL A 12 3.42 -4.82 7.16
N LEU A 13 3.40 -6.14 7.00
CA LEU A 13 2.18 -6.90 6.80
C LEU A 13 1.59 -7.22 8.17
N GLN A 14 0.29 -6.96 8.35
CA GLN A 14 -0.40 -7.55 9.49
C GLN A 14 -0.54 -9.06 9.22
N ARG A 15 -0.16 -9.87 10.20
CA ARG A 15 -0.21 -11.33 10.15
C ARG A 15 -1.62 -11.82 9.76
N GLY A 16 -1.70 -12.76 8.83
CA GLY A 16 -2.95 -13.44 8.45
C GLY A 16 -3.81 -12.71 7.42
N GLN A 17 -3.20 -12.09 6.40
CA GLN A 17 -3.92 -11.37 5.34
C GLN A 17 -3.28 -11.62 3.96
N TYR A 18 -4.11 -11.55 2.90
CA TYR A 18 -3.63 -11.43 1.52
C TYR A 18 -3.56 -9.95 1.11
N ARG A 19 -2.49 -9.57 0.43
CA ARG A 19 -2.43 -8.32 -0.33
C ARG A 19 -2.36 -8.64 -1.81
N LEU A 20 -3.30 -8.09 -2.55
CA LEU A 20 -3.43 -8.27 -3.98
C LEU A 20 -3.07 -6.96 -4.66
N GLY A 21 -1.94 -6.87 -5.35
CA GLY A 21 -1.63 -5.79 -6.28
C GLY A 21 -2.18 -6.14 -7.65
N LEU A 22 -2.91 -5.22 -8.28
CA LEU A 22 -3.39 -5.38 -9.65
C LEU A 22 -2.78 -4.27 -10.50
N SER A 23 -2.16 -4.61 -11.62
CA SER A 23 -1.68 -3.65 -12.62
C SER A 23 -2.22 -3.98 -14.01
N ARG A 24 -1.99 -3.11 -14.99
CA ARG A 24 -2.36 -3.36 -16.40
C ARG A 24 -1.75 -4.67 -16.93
N GLY A 25 -0.54 -5.01 -16.48
CA GLY A 25 0.19 -6.19 -16.93
C GLY A 25 -0.03 -7.45 -16.08
N GLY A 26 -0.59 -7.35 -14.87
CA GLY A 26 -0.69 -8.53 -14.03
C GLY A 26 -1.31 -8.37 -12.65
N VAL A 27 -1.40 -9.49 -11.95
CA VAL A 27 -1.74 -9.64 -10.55
C VAL A 27 -0.49 -10.01 -9.78
N ALA A 28 -0.18 -9.26 -8.74
CA ALA A 28 0.78 -9.64 -7.72
C ALA A 28 0.03 -10.04 -6.44
N VAL A 29 0.14 -11.29 -5.99
CA VAL A 29 -0.38 -11.73 -4.70
C VAL A 29 0.77 -11.81 -3.72
N LEU A 30 0.64 -11.12 -2.60
CA LEU A 30 1.54 -11.20 -1.46
C LEU A 30 0.78 -11.78 -0.27
N ARG A 31 1.22 -12.94 0.21
CA ARG A 31 0.67 -13.55 1.43
C ARG A 31 1.47 -13.14 2.67
N ALA A 32 0.77 -12.62 3.66
CA ALA A 32 1.33 -12.34 4.99
C ALA A 32 1.07 -13.53 5.92
N ASP A 33 1.99 -14.48 5.97
CA ASP A 33 1.85 -15.60 6.89
C ASP A 33 2.03 -15.15 8.34
N GLY A 34 0.97 -15.38 9.12
CA GLY A 34 1.06 -15.44 10.57
C GLY A 34 0.55 -16.79 10.99
N VAL A 35 1.40 -17.61 11.59
CA VAL A 35 0.96 -18.83 12.25
C VAL A 35 -0.07 -18.42 13.30
N ARG A 36 -1.32 -18.84 13.12
CA ARG A 36 -2.33 -18.79 14.16
C ARG A 36 -1.83 -19.75 15.23
N GLY A 37 -1.17 -19.23 16.26
CA GLY A 37 -0.67 -20.04 17.37
C GLY A 37 -1.79 -20.98 17.86
N PRO A 38 -1.45 -22.22 18.25
CA PRO A 38 -2.46 -23.19 18.66
C PRO A 38 -3.36 -22.53 19.71
N ARG A 39 -4.66 -22.50 19.42
CA ARG A 39 -5.67 -22.11 20.41
C ARG A 39 -5.50 -23.10 21.56
N ALA A 40 -4.84 -22.67 22.63
CA ALA A 40 -4.84 -23.39 23.88
C ALA A 40 -6.31 -23.63 24.23
N GLY A 41 -6.74 -24.87 24.13
CA GLY A 41 -8.12 -25.27 24.42
C GLY A 41 -8.46 -24.79 25.82
N ARG A 42 -9.50 -23.97 25.93
CA ARG A 42 -10.18 -23.76 27.21
C ARG A 42 -10.62 -25.14 27.68
N GLY A 43 -10.06 -25.57 28.81
CA GLY A 43 -10.38 -26.83 29.43
C GLY A 43 -11.89 -27.00 29.59
N ALA A 44 -12.38 -28.13 29.14
CA ALA A 44 -13.68 -28.65 29.53
C ALA A 44 -13.65 -28.89 31.04
N SER A 45 -14.41 -28.10 31.79
CA SER A 45 -14.77 -28.42 33.16
C SER A 45 -15.83 -29.52 33.13
N LEU A 46 -15.37 -30.76 33.28
CA LEU A 46 -16.20 -31.89 33.68
C LEU A 46 -16.56 -31.71 35.17
N GLY A 47 -17.72 -31.12 35.43
CA GLY A 47 -18.37 -31.14 36.73
C GLY A 47 -19.47 -32.20 36.73
N ALA A 48 -19.12 -33.45 36.99
CA ALA A 48 -20.08 -34.52 37.30
C ALA A 48 -20.15 -34.69 38.82
N GLY A 49 -21.26 -34.23 39.41
CA GLY A 49 -21.58 -34.44 40.81
C GLY A 49 -22.21 -35.82 41.05
N LEU A 50 -21.46 -36.66 41.76
CA LEU A 50 -21.87 -37.63 42.79
C LEU A 50 -23.27 -38.28 42.69
N ALA A 51 -23.28 -39.55 42.27
CA ALA A 51 -24.16 -40.57 42.84
C ALA A 51 -23.30 -41.50 43.71
N GLY A 52 -23.66 -41.62 44.99
CA GLY A 52 -23.08 -42.60 45.90
C GLY A 52 -23.82 -43.93 45.81
N LEU A 53 -23.06 -45.03 45.88
CA LEU A 53 -23.41 -46.34 46.43
C LEU A 53 -22.30 -47.33 46.10
N GLY A 54 -21.99 -48.25 47.03
CA GLY A 54 -21.39 -49.54 46.67
C GLY A 54 -20.05 -49.84 47.36
N ALA A 55 -20.15 -50.57 48.47
CA ALA A 55 -19.05 -51.19 49.17
C ALA A 55 -18.49 -52.42 48.43
N GLY A 56 -17.23 -52.75 48.72
CA GLY A 56 -16.74 -54.14 48.78
C GLY A 56 -15.92 -54.63 47.59
N GLY A 57 -14.73 -55.18 47.89
CA GLY A 57 -14.09 -56.15 47.01
C GLY A 57 -12.57 -56.01 46.88
N ALA A 58 -11.84 -56.64 47.79
CA ALA A 58 -10.39 -56.83 47.73
C ALA A 58 -9.95 -57.79 46.59
N ARG A 59 -8.62 -57.79 46.34
CA ARG A 59 -7.78 -58.67 45.46
C ARG A 59 -7.43 -58.01 44.12
N ARG A 60 -6.21 -58.11 43.58
CA ARG A 60 -5.02 -58.92 43.89
C ARG A 60 -3.82 -58.20 43.27
N ILE A 61 -2.70 -58.19 43.97
CA ILE A 61 -1.40 -57.71 43.48
C ILE A 61 -0.83 -58.75 42.50
N GLY A 62 -0.53 -58.33 41.28
CA GLY A 62 0.06 -59.13 40.21
C GLY A 62 1.22 -58.40 39.53
N LYS A 63 2.41 -58.97 39.68
CA LYS A 63 3.76 -58.57 39.25
C LYS A 63 3.98 -58.45 37.72
N ARG A 64 5.06 -57.69 37.39
CA ARG A 64 5.93 -57.72 36.17
C ARG A 64 5.33 -57.10 34.89
N ALA A 65 6.07 -56.42 34.01
CA ALA A 65 7.51 -56.37 33.76
C ALA A 65 7.92 -54.98 33.26
N GLY A 66 9.15 -54.57 33.56
CA GLY A 66 9.77 -53.38 32.98
C GLY A 66 10.15 -53.64 31.52
N ALA A 67 9.73 -52.73 30.64
CA ALA A 67 10.32 -52.53 29.33
C ALA A 67 10.66 -51.04 29.24
N SER A 68 11.95 -50.73 29.44
CA SER A 68 12.52 -49.46 29.03
C SER A 68 12.61 -49.50 27.51
N VAL A 69 11.71 -48.78 26.84
CA VAL A 69 11.84 -48.46 25.43
C VAL A 69 12.34 -47.02 25.38
N ALA A 70 13.63 -46.87 25.11
CA ALA A 70 14.24 -45.61 24.75
C ALA A 70 13.56 -45.11 23.45
N LEU A 71 13.00 -43.91 23.50
CA LEU A 71 12.59 -43.14 22.33
C LEU A 71 13.80 -42.31 21.86
N PRO A 72 14.38 -42.56 20.66
CA PRO A 72 15.21 -41.58 19.98
C PRO A 72 14.36 -40.91 18.91
N ALA A 73 13.59 -39.87 19.26
CA ALA A 73 12.83 -39.11 18.25
C ALA A 73 12.38 -37.70 18.69
N ALA A 74 12.93 -37.13 19.78
CA ALA A 74 12.49 -35.82 20.26
C ALA A 74 13.31 -34.65 19.69
N GLU A 75 14.54 -34.87 19.21
CA GLU A 75 15.39 -33.77 18.71
C GLU A 75 15.13 -33.40 17.24
N ALA A 76 14.67 -34.33 16.39
CA ALA A 76 14.34 -34.03 15.00
C ALA A 76 12.98 -33.31 14.81
N ALA A 77 12.11 -33.32 15.84
CA ALA A 77 10.78 -32.68 15.78
C ALA A 77 10.80 -31.21 16.26
N VAL A 78 11.85 -30.77 16.94
CA VAL A 78 11.97 -29.39 17.45
C VAL A 78 12.58 -28.46 16.40
N GLU A 79 13.34 -29.00 15.44
CA GLU A 79 13.95 -28.19 14.36
C GLU A 79 13.02 -27.93 13.16
N ALA A 80 11.82 -28.54 13.16
CA ALA A 80 10.74 -28.24 12.21
C ALA A 80 9.81 -27.11 12.70
N VAL A 81 10.04 -26.60 13.93
CA VAL A 81 9.24 -25.55 14.56
C VAL A 81 9.99 -24.22 14.40
N LEU A 82 9.37 -23.27 13.69
CA LEU A 82 9.75 -21.84 13.51
C LEU A 82 10.54 -21.46 12.24
N ARG A 83 10.38 -22.17 11.12
CA ARG A 83 10.60 -21.50 9.83
C ARG A 83 9.32 -20.74 9.49
N GLU A 84 9.24 -19.46 9.88
CA GLU A 84 8.17 -18.57 9.40
C GLU A 84 8.13 -18.68 7.87
N PRO A 85 6.99 -19.08 7.27
CA PRO A 85 6.92 -19.16 5.83
C PRO A 85 7.17 -17.77 5.27
N ALA A 86 8.19 -17.66 4.43
CA ALA A 86 8.51 -16.42 3.76
C ALA A 86 7.27 -15.95 2.99
N PRO A 87 6.96 -14.64 2.99
CA PRO A 87 5.79 -14.13 2.30
C PRO A 87 5.83 -14.57 0.83
N ALA A 88 4.83 -15.35 0.42
CA ALA A 88 4.71 -15.82 -0.95
C ALA A 88 4.34 -14.63 -1.83
N PHE A 89 5.19 -14.34 -2.83
CA PHE A 89 4.95 -13.34 -3.87
C PHE A 89 4.73 -14.08 -5.18
N ILE A 90 3.53 -13.95 -5.74
CA ILE A 90 3.15 -14.58 -7.00
C ILE A 90 2.73 -13.49 -7.97
N GLU A 91 3.34 -13.49 -9.14
CA GLU A 91 3.03 -12.57 -10.21
C GLU A 91 2.40 -13.34 -11.37
N ARG A 92 1.23 -12.91 -11.83
CA ARG A 92 0.48 -13.52 -12.92
C ARG A 92 0.15 -12.46 -13.95
N THR A 93 0.46 -12.70 -15.20
CA THR A 93 0.03 -11.82 -16.28
C THR A 93 -1.50 -11.88 -16.40
N LEU A 94 -2.15 -10.72 -16.44
CA LEU A 94 -3.57 -10.64 -16.74
C LEU A 94 -3.76 -10.33 -18.22
N PRO A 95 -4.81 -10.88 -18.87
CA PRO A 95 -5.27 -10.35 -20.15
C PRO A 95 -5.60 -8.88 -19.95
N ASP A 96 -5.52 -8.10 -21.03
CA ASP A 96 -5.77 -6.66 -20.95
C ASP A 96 -7.15 -6.41 -20.31
N ILE A 97 -7.10 -5.99 -19.04
CA ILE A 97 -8.25 -5.77 -18.17
C ILE A 97 -9.14 -4.69 -18.79
N LEU A 98 -8.61 -3.87 -19.70
CA LEU A 98 -9.33 -2.84 -20.39
C LEU A 98 -10.07 -3.33 -21.66
N SER A 99 -9.71 -4.50 -22.22
CA SER A 99 -10.11 -4.96 -23.55
C SER A 99 -11.36 -5.87 -23.63
N GLY A 100 -12.23 -5.85 -22.62
CA GLY A 100 -13.56 -6.49 -22.73
C GLY A 100 -13.67 -7.88 -22.12
N THR A 101 -12.63 -8.37 -21.44
CA THR A 101 -12.64 -9.67 -20.78
C THR A 101 -13.82 -9.80 -19.80
N ALA A 102 -14.54 -10.91 -19.89
CA ALA A 102 -15.67 -11.20 -19.01
C ALA A 102 -15.22 -11.29 -17.53
N PRO A 103 -16.04 -10.81 -16.58
CA PRO A 103 -15.69 -10.83 -15.15
C PRO A 103 -15.34 -12.23 -14.63
N ASP A 104 -15.99 -13.29 -15.11
CA ASP A 104 -15.76 -14.67 -14.66
C ASP A 104 -14.36 -15.18 -15.03
N VAL A 105 -13.89 -14.86 -16.24
CA VAL A 105 -12.54 -15.24 -16.70
C VAL A 105 -11.50 -14.52 -15.85
N LEU A 106 -11.70 -13.23 -15.59
CA LEU A 106 -10.82 -12.45 -14.72
C LEU A 106 -10.85 -12.96 -13.27
N ALA A 107 -12.03 -13.35 -12.77
CA ALA A 107 -12.20 -13.92 -11.43
C ALA A 107 -11.49 -15.26 -11.28
N ALA A 108 -11.52 -16.11 -12.31
CA ALA A 108 -10.78 -17.36 -12.35
C ALA A 108 -9.28 -17.10 -12.25
N LEU A 109 -8.73 -16.19 -13.06
CA LEU A 109 -7.31 -15.85 -13.05
C LEU A 109 -6.83 -15.25 -11.71
N ILE A 110 -7.58 -14.29 -11.16
CA ILE A 110 -7.30 -13.74 -9.82
C ILE A 110 -7.34 -14.87 -8.79
N GLY A 111 -8.31 -15.75 -8.95
CA GLY A 111 -8.49 -16.92 -8.14
C GLY A 111 -7.31 -17.88 -8.13
N ASP A 112 -6.85 -18.28 -9.30
CA ASP A 112 -5.72 -19.19 -9.46
C ASP A 112 -4.46 -18.61 -8.81
N ALA A 113 -4.26 -17.29 -8.92
CA ALA A 113 -3.18 -16.59 -8.24
C ALA A 113 -3.31 -16.63 -6.70
N LEU A 114 -4.54 -16.53 -6.17
CA LEU A 114 -4.80 -16.64 -4.73
C LEU A 114 -4.59 -18.09 -4.22
N ASP A 115 -4.98 -19.09 -5.00
CA ASP A 115 -4.81 -20.50 -4.65
C ASP A 115 -3.34 -20.88 -4.64
N GLU A 116 -2.57 -20.40 -5.62
CA GLU A 116 -1.11 -20.57 -5.68
C GLU A 116 -0.42 -19.89 -4.50
N ALA A 117 -0.95 -18.76 -4.02
CA ALA A 117 -0.49 -18.11 -2.78
C ALA A 117 -0.83 -18.91 -1.53
N GLY A 118 -1.55 -20.02 -1.69
CA GLY A 118 -1.90 -21.02 -0.69
C GLY A 118 -3.28 -20.75 -0.10
N GLY A 119 -4.32 -20.93 -0.93
CA GLY A 119 -5.74 -20.55 -0.81
C GLY A 119 -6.47 -20.80 0.51
N GLY A 120 -5.99 -20.20 1.60
CA GLY A 120 -6.70 -20.14 2.87
C GLY A 120 -7.81 -19.10 2.85
N THR A 121 -8.71 -19.12 3.84
CA THR A 121 -9.85 -18.19 4.00
C THR A 121 -9.46 -16.80 4.53
N LEU A 122 -8.22 -16.37 4.28
CA LEU A 122 -7.70 -15.11 4.82
C LEU A 122 -8.40 -13.90 4.18
N PRO A 123 -8.53 -12.79 4.91
CA PRO A 123 -9.01 -11.53 4.35
C PRO A 123 -8.10 -11.03 3.22
N ILE A 124 -8.71 -10.49 2.17
CA ILE A 124 -8.04 -9.95 0.98
C ILE A 124 -8.09 -8.42 1.03
N HIS A 125 -6.93 -7.79 0.88
CA HIS A 125 -6.78 -6.36 0.66
C HIS A 125 -6.22 -6.12 -0.74
N ALA A 126 -7.05 -5.60 -1.65
CA ALA A 126 -6.66 -5.28 -3.01
C ALA A 126 -6.13 -3.84 -3.12
N THR A 127 -4.98 -3.68 -3.77
CA THR A 127 -4.42 -2.40 -4.21
C THR A 127 -4.46 -2.37 -5.73
N LEU A 128 -5.11 -1.35 -6.29
CA LEU A 128 -5.22 -1.19 -7.75
C LEU A 128 -4.13 -0.23 -8.24
N GLY A 129 -3.45 -0.60 -9.32
CA GLY A 129 -2.53 0.26 -10.05
C GLY A 129 -3.27 1.50 -10.54
N ASP A 130 -2.58 2.62 -10.53
CA ASP A 130 -3.15 3.93 -10.85
C ASP A 130 -3.54 4.04 -12.34
N GLU A 131 -3.00 3.18 -13.19
CA GLU A 131 -3.34 3.03 -14.60
C GLU A 131 -4.67 2.30 -14.84
N LEU A 132 -5.17 1.56 -13.85
CA LEU A 132 -6.48 0.89 -13.90
C LEU A 132 -7.62 1.78 -13.41
N VAL A 133 -7.31 2.98 -12.90
CA VAL A 133 -8.25 3.86 -12.20
C VAL A 133 -8.27 5.22 -12.87
N ARG A 134 -9.46 5.83 -12.95
CA ARG A 134 -9.63 7.21 -13.40
C ARG A 134 -9.81 8.13 -12.20
N TYR A 135 -8.94 9.11 -12.04
CA TYR A 135 -9.04 10.11 -10.98
C TYR A 135 -9.53 11.44 -11.51
N PHE A 136 -10.44 12.08 -10.77
CA PHE A 136 -10.93 13.40 -11.10
C PHE A 136 -11.43 14.13 -9.86
N ILE A 137 -11.34 15.46 -9.89
CA ILE A 137 -11.93 16.31 -8.85
C ILE A 137 -13.36 16.66 -9.26
N VAL A 138 -14.28 16.52 -8.32
CA VAL A 138 -15.69 16.88 -8.47
C VAL A 138 -15.96 18.13 -7.66
N THR A 139 -16.50 19.15 -8.31
CA THR A 139 -17.03 20.34 -7.63
C THR A 139 -18.49 20.08 -7.28
N PRO A 140 -18.87 20.09 -5.99
CA PRO A 140 -20.26 19.89 -5.61
C PRO A 140 -21.14 21.05 -6.14
N PRO A 141 -22.39 20.78 -6.55
CA PRO A 141 -23.29 21.84 -6.96
C PRO A 141 -23.67 22.69 -5.74
N ALA A 142 -23.92 24.00 -5.94
CA ALA A 142 -24.09 24.97 -4.85
C ALA A 142 -25.17 24.59 -3.81
N ASN A 143 -26.19 23.86 -4.22
CA ASN A 143 -27.29 23.40 -3.35
C ASN A 143 -27.28 21.87 -3.10
N GLY A 144 -26.23 21.17 -3.54
CA GLY A 144 -26.10 19.72 -3.46
C GLY A 144 -25.70 19.25 -2.07
N THR A 145 -26.66 19.17 -1.16
CA THR A 145 -26.42 18.64 0.20
C THR A 145 -26.69 17.15 0.30
N ARG A 146 -27.45 16.57 -0.64
CA ARG A 146 -27.82 15.16 -0.61
C ARG A 146 -26.75 14.32 -1.29
N MET A 147 -26.55 13.11 -0.78
CA MET A 147 -25.65 12.13 -1.37
C MET A 147 -25.94 11.86 -2.86
N GLN A 148 -27.22 11.83 -3.23
CA GLN A 148 -27.64 11.64 -4.61
C GLN A 148 -27.15 12.76 -5.53
N ASP A 149 -27.14 14.02 -5.05
CA ASP A 149 -26.69 15.17 -5.84
C ASP A 149 -25.18 15.08 -6.09
N LEU A 150 -24.41 14.69 -5.06
CA LEU A 150 -22.96 14.49 -5.18
C LEU A 150 -22.63 13.35 -6.14
N HIS A 151 -23.38 12.25 -6.06
CA HIS A 151 -23.22 11.11 -6.97
C HIS A 151 -23.54 11.51 -8.41
N THR A 152 -24.66 12.19 -8.64
CA THR A 152 -25.02 12.70 -9.98
C THR A 152 -23.96 13.66 -10.51
N ALA A 153 -23.44 14.57 -9.69
CA ALA A 153 -22.36 15.48 -10.10
C ALA A 153 -21.08 14.72 -10.49
N ALA A 154 -20.71 13.68 -9.74
CA ALA A 154 -19.57 12.83 -10.07
C ALA A 154 -19.80 12.05 -11.38
N THR A 155 -20.99 11.49 -11.58
CA THR A 155 -21.38 10.78 -12.80
C THR A 155 -21.30 11.69 -14.03
N VAL A 156 -21.90 12.88 -13.98
CA VAL A 156 -21.88 13.84 -15.09
C VAL A 156 -20.45 14.29 -15.38
N ARG A 157 -19.67 14.62 -14.34
CA ARG A 157 -18.27 15.02 -14.51
C ARG A 157 -17.43 13.91 -15.13
N PHE A 158 -17.62 12.66 -14.71
CA PHE A 158 -16.94 11.51 -15.30
C PHE A 158 -17.23 11.37 -16.79
N GLN A 159 -18.51 11.41 -17.18
CA GLN A 159 -18.94 11.33 -18.58
C GLN A 159 -18.35 12.46 -19.42
N MET A 160 -18.32 13.70 -18.89
CA MET A 160 -17.73 14.84 -19.59
C MET A 160 -16.21 14.71 -19.81
N LEU A 161 -15.49 14.16 -18.83
CA LEU A 161 -14.03 14.06 -18.89
C LEU A 161 -13.55 12.90 -19.77
N TYR A 162 -14.25 11.77 -19.74
CA TYR A 162 -13.79 10.54 -20.39
C TYR A 162 -14.63 10.14 -21.61
N GLY A 163 -15.83 10.69 -21.79
CA GLY A 163 -16.74 10.28 -22.87
C GLY A 163 -17.27 8.85 -22.72
N GLU A 164 -17.11 8.25 -21.54
CA GLU A 164 -17.49 6.86 -21.26
C GLU A 164 -18.76 6.81 -20.40
N PRO A 165 -19.62 5.77 -20.56
CA PRO A 165 -20.80 5.61 -19.72
C PRO A 165 -20.40 5.23 -18.29
N ALA A 166 -20.89 5.98 -17.31
CA ALA A 166 -20.61 5.72 -15.89
C ALA A 166 -21.10 4.34 -15.42
N SER A 167 -22.07 3.70 -16.09
CA SER A 167 -22.54 2.36 -15.75
C SER A 167 -21.49 1.26 -15.93
N ALA A 168 -20.46 1.49 -16.76
CA ALA A 168 -19.33 0.57 -16.93
C ALA A 168 -18.27 0.72 -15.82
N TRP A 169 -18.48 1.66 -14.89
CA TRP A 169 -17.50 2.07 -13.89
C TRP A 169 -18.12 2.14 -12.49
N GLN A 170 -17.40 1.64 -11.50
CA GLN A 170 -17.71 1.87 -10.09
C GLN A 170 -17.10 3.20 -9.67
N LEU A 171 -17.94 4.20 -9.37
CA LEU A 171 -17.51 5.49 -8.85
C LEU A 171 -17.47 5.45 -7.32
N VAL A 172 -16.40 6.00 -6.74
CA VAL A 172 -16.21 6.18 -5.30
C VAL A 172 -15.55 7.52 -5.06
N ALA A 173 -15.90 8.18 -3.96
CA ALA A 173 -15.30 9.44 -3.57
C ALA A 173 -15.27 9.58 -2.04
N ASP A 174 -14.61 10.63 -1.57
CA ASP A 174 -14.64 11.11 -0.18
C ASP A 174 -15.87 11.98 0.13
N TRP A 175 -16.78 12.14 -0.84
CA TRP A 175 -18.11 12.77 -0.75
C TRP A 175 -18.18 14.00 0.16
N GLN A 176 -17.78 15.16 -0.36
CA GLN A 176 -17.88 16.43 0.37
C GLN A 176 -18.89 17.37 -0.29
N ALA A 177 -19.94 17.76 0.44
CA ALA A 177 -20.92 18.73 -0.07
C ALA A 177 -20.39 20.18 -0.09
N ALA A 178 -19.45 20.50 0.81
CA ALA A 178 -19.01 21.88 1.05
C ALA A 178 -17.74 22.28 0.27
N ALA A 179 -17.10 21.35 -0.43
CA ALA A 179 -15.83 21.62 -1.11
C ALA A 179 -15.59 20.65 -2.26
N PRO A 180 -14.76 21.01 -3.24
CA PRO A 180 -14.27 20.06 -4.23
C PRO A 180 -13.61 18.85 -3.57
N PHE A 181 -13.88 17.67 -4.13
CA PHE A 181 -13.53 16.40 -3.51
C PHE A 181 -13.01 15.40 -4.55
N LEU A 182 -12.23 14.41 -4.11
CA LEU A 182 -11.58 13.45 -4.99
C LEU A 182 -12.51 12.28 -5.27
N ALA A 183 -12.80 12.06 -6.56
CA ALA A 183 -13.46 10.86 -7.04
C ALA A 183 -12.48 9.96 -7.78
N CYS A 184 -12.69 8.65 -7.65
CA CYS A 184 -12.05 7.63 -8.44
C CYS A 184 -13.11 6.74 -9.10
N ALA A 185 -12.88 6.38 -10.36
CA ALA A 185 -13.68 5.40 -11.07
C ALA A 185 -12.83 4.16 -11.37
N VAL A 186 -13.35 2.99 -11.00
CA VAL A 186 -12.73 1.67 -11.23
C VAL A 186 -13.59 0.89 -12.22
N PRO A 187 -13.04 0.13 -13.19
CA PRO A 187 -13.85 -0.65 -14.11
C PRO A 187 -14.77 -1.62 -13.37
N GLN A 188 -16.07 -1.57 -13.65
CA GLN A 188 -17.08 -2.35 -12.94
C GLN A 188 -16.79 -3.86 -13.01
N ARG A 189 -16.34 -4.33 -14.18
CA ARG A 189 -15.93 -5.72 -14.39
C ARG A 189 -14.79 -6.19 -13.48
N LEU A 190 -13.81 -5.31 -13.20
CA LEU A 190 -12.67 -5.64 -12.34
C LEU A 190 -13.14 -5.75 -10.90
N HIS A 191 -13.98 -4.80 -10.47
CA HIS A 191 -14.61 -4.84 -9.16
C HIS A 191 -15.45 -6.11 -8.97
N GLN A 192 -16.27 -6.49 -9.96
CA GLN A 192 -17.04 -7.73 -9.95
C GLN A 192 -16.14 -8.97 -9.89
N ALA A 193 -15.08 -9.02 -10.71
CA ALA A 193 -14.15 -10.14 -10.73
C ALA A 193 -13.47 -10.37 -9.38
N LEU A 194 -13.06 -9.30 -8.69
CA LEU A 194 -12.52 -9.37 -7.33
C LEU A 194 -13.52 -9.99 -6.34
N HIS A 195 -14.78 -9.56 -6.40
CA HIS A 195 -15.83 -10.09 -5.54
C HIS A 195 -16.15 -11.56 -5.85
N LEU A 196 -16.20 -11.94 -7.13
CA LEU A 196 -16.43 -13.32 -7.57
C LEU A 196 -15.27 -14.24 -7.12
N ALA A 197 -14.02 -13.81 -7.34
CA ALA A 197 -12.84 -14.56 -6.93
C ALA A 197 -12.81 -14.80 -5.41
N ALA A 198 -13.13 -13.77 -4.62
CA ALA A 198 -13.19 -13.86 -3.16
C ALA A 198 -14.33 -14.79 -2.69
N ARG A 199 -15.53 -14.66 -3.28
CA ARG A 199 -16.70 -15.51 -2.94
C ARG A 199 -16.47 -16.97 -3.26
N ALA A 200 -15.90 -17.28 -4.43
CA ALA A 200 -15.62 -18.66 -4.85
C ALA A 200 -14.74 -19.43 -3.84
N ARG A 201 -13.84 -18.72 -3.16
CA ARG A 201 -12.88 -19.28 -2.19
C ARG A 201 -13.27 -19.06 -0.73
N ARG A 202 -14.46 -18.51 -0.49
CA ARG A 202 -14.94 -18.13 0.85
C ARG A 202 -13.98 -17.18 1.58
N ASN A 203 -13.22 -16.38 0.82
CA ASN A 203 -12.45 -15.27 1.34
C ASN A 203 -13.35 -14.06 1.57
N CYS A 204 -12.88 -13.14 2.40
CA CYS A 204 -13.50 -11.83 2.58
C CYS A 204 -12.65 -10.77 1.88
N LEU A 205 -13.18 -10.11 0.84
CA LEU A 205 -12.57 -8.90 0.29
C LEU A 205 -12.83 -7.74 1.26
N VAL A 206 -11.80 -7.35 2.02
CA VAL A 206 -11.92 -6.36 3.09
C VAL A 206 -11.79 -4.94 2.56
N SER A 207 -10.89 -4.72 1.60
CA SER A 207 -10.70 -3.39 1.02
C SER A 207 -10.17 -3.47 -0.39
N THR A 208 -10.63 -2.56 -1.24
CA THR A 208 -10.04 -2.29 -2.56
C THR A 208 -9.65 -0.82 -2.60
N VAL A 209 -8.36 -0.52 -2.75
CA VAL A 209 -7.84 0.85 -2.66
C VAL A 209 -6.92 1.13 -3.85
N PRO A 210 -7.16 2.19 -4.64
CA PRO A 210 -6.20 2.63 -5.64
C PRO A 210 -4.86 3.05 -5.00
N ASN A 211 -3.74 2.75 -5.66
CA ASN A 211 -2.39 2.92 -5.11
C ASN A 211 -2.11 4.36 -4.66
N PHE A 212 -2.42 5.35 -5.50
CA PHE A 212 -2.33 6.78 -5.17
C PHE A 212 -3.17 7.15 -3.94
N VAL A 213 -4.42 6.70 -3.87
CA VAL A 213 -5.31 6.96 -2.72
C VAL A 213 -4.75 6.34 -1.45
N GLY A 214 -4.19 5.14 -1.52
CA GLY A 214 -3.52 4.48 -0.41
C GLY A 214 -2.32 5.26 0.10
N ALA A 215 -1.48 5.79 -0.81
CA ALA A 215 -0.36 6.66 -0.47
C ALA A 215 -0.85 8.00 0.12
N TRP A 216 -1.85 8.64 -0.50
CA TRP A 216 -2.43 9.89 -0.05
C TRP A 216 -3.00 9.79 1.36
N ASN A 217 -3.82 8.78 1.65
CA ASN A 217 -4.39 8.56 2.98
C ASN A 217 -3.32 8.41 4.07
N ARG A 218 -2.17 7.79 3.72
CA ARG A 218 -1.04 7.61 4.64
C ARG A 218 -0.23 8.89 4.85
N TRP A 219 0.00 9.66 3.80
CA TRP A 219 1.00 10.72 3.79
C TRP A 219 0.45 12.15 3.77
N HIS A 220 -0.79 12.40 3.35
CA HIS A 220 -1.32 13.76 3.15
C HIS A 220 -1.17 14.67 4.38
N ARG A 221 -1.29 14.14 5.60
CA ARG A 221 -1.11 14.91 6.85
C ARG A 221 0.32 15.39 7.10
N ARG A 222 1.30 14.83 6.38
CA ARG A 222 2.73 15.17 6.45
C ARG A 222 3.20 15.98 5.24
N VAL A 223 2.34 16.12 4.22
CA VAL A 223 2.64 16.90 3.02
C VAL A 223 2.42 18.37 3.36
N ALA A 224 3.47 19.17 3.24
CA ALA A 224 3.39 20.62 3.44
C ALA A 224 2.56 21.29 2.32
N ALA A 225 2.13 22.53 2.54
CA ALA A 225 1.28 23.25 1.58
C ALA A 225 1.99 23.53 0.23
N ASP A 226 3.33 23.58 0.25
CA ASP A 226 4.21 23.78 -0.90
C ASP A 226 4.83 22.47 -1.44
N ALA A 227 4.33 21.33 -0.96
CA ALA A 227 4.78 20.01 -1.36
C ALA A 227 3.68 19.23 -2.07
N TRP A 228 4.07 18.42 -3.05
CA TRP A 228 3.17 17.49 -3.73
C TRP A 228 3.48 16.05 -3.35
N LEU A 229 2.51 15.17 -3.55
CA LEU A 229 2.66 13.72 -3.37
C LEU A 229 2.54 13.04 -4.73
N ALA A 230 3.35 12.03 -4.98
CA ALA A 230 3.22 11.18 -6.15
C ALA A 230 3.34 9.71 -5.79
N THR A 231 2.71 8.85 -6.59
CA THR A 231 2.99 7.42 -6.63
C THR A 231 3.71 7.08 -7.92
N LEU A 232 4.71 6.20 -7.82
CA LEU A 232 5.41 5.64 -8.97
C LEU A 232 5.19 4.14 -9.00
N HIS A 233 4.47 3.66 -10.02
CA HIS A 233 4.08 2.26 -10.15
C HIS A 233 3.96 1.88 -11.64
N ASP A 234 4.52 0.73 -12.02
CA ASP A 234 4.38 0.12 -13.36
C ASP A 234 4.60 1.11 -14.54
N GLY A 235 5.66 1.91 -14.47
CA GLY A 235 5.99 2.90 -15.53
C GLY A 235 5.04 4.10 -15.59
N ALA A 236 4.20 4.32 -14.57
CA ALA A 236 3.34 5.48 -14.44
C ALA A 236 3.65 6.27 -13.15
N LEU A 237 3.72 7.60 -13.28
CA LEU A 237 3.81 8.55 -12.18
C LEU A 237 2.47 9.24 -11.99
N THR A 238 1.78 8.95 -10.89
CA THR A 238 0.53 9.63 -10.54
C THR A 238 0.79 10.73 -9.52
N LEU A 239 0.63 11.97 -9.97
CA LEU A 239 0.83 13.20 -9.21
C LEU A 239 -0.47 13.62 -8.51
N GLY A 240 -0.37 13.89 -7.22
CA GLY A 240 -1.34 14.60 -6.41
C GLY A 240 -0.92 16.06 -6.25
N ILE A 241 -1.64 16.94 -6.95
CA ILE A 241 -1.34 18.36 -7.02
C ILE A 241 -2.06 19.06 -5.88
N VAL A 242 -1.30 19.75 -5.02
CA VAL A 242 -1.84 20.43 -3.84
C VAL A 242 -1.83 21.93 -4.10
N ASP A 243 -2.97 22.58 -3.88
CA ASP A 243 -3.04 24.04 -3.87
C ASP A 243 -2.74 24.56 -2.46
N GLY A 244 -1.54 25.13 -2.31
CA GLY A 244 -1.06 25.75 -1.08
C GLY A 244 -1.56 27.18 -0.84
N ARG A 245 -2.27 27.80 -1.80
CA ARG A 245 -2.80 29.16 -1.65
C ARG A 245 -4.02 29.21 -0.73
N ALA A 246 -4.77 28.11 -0.68
CA ALA A 246 -5.91 27.99 0.20
C ALA A 246 -5.49 27.94 1.68
N ARG A 247 -6.31 28.52 2.57
CA ARG A 247 -6.09 28.48 4.03
C ARG A 247 -5.89 27.06 4.59
N ARG A 248 -6.45 26.05 3.91
CA ARG A 248 -6.17 24.64 4.15
C ARG A 248 -5.69 24.04 2.84
N PRO A 249 -4.46 23.50 2.76
CA PRO A 249 -3.98 22.87 1.53
C PRO A 249 -4.90 21.71 1.18
N ARG A 250 -5.33 21.67 -0.08
CA ARG A 250 -6.25 20.66 -0.62
C ARG A 250 -5.71 20.11 -1.93
N LEU A 251 -6.11 18.88 -2.22
CA LEU A 251 -5.83 18.24 -3.49
C LEU A 251 -6.63 18.97 -4.59
N ALA A 252 -5.93 19.68 -5.46
CA ALA A 252 -6.50 20.46 -6.55
C ALA A 252 -6.70 19.63 -7.82
N ALA A 253 -5.81 18.66 -8.06
CA ALA A 253 -5.89 17.75 -9.19
C ALA A 253 -5.10 16.47 -8.92
N VAL A 254 -5.43 15.42 -9.68
CA VAL A 254 -4.62 14.19 -9.78
C VAL A 254 -4.32 13.94 -11.24
N ARG A 255 -3.05 13.74 -11.58
CA ARG A 255 -2.60 13.51 -12.96
C ARG A 255 -1.72 12.29 -13.04
N THR A 256 -2.02 11.39 -13.97
CA THR A 256 -1.15 10.25 -14.27
C THR A 256 -0.31 10.57 -15.50
N LEU A 257 1.00 10.43 -15.37
CA LEU A 257 1.99 10.63 -16.42
C LEU A 257 2.63 9.29 -16.75
N THR A 258 2.64 8.92 -18.02
CA THR A 258 3.40 7.76 -18.49
C THR A 258 4.87 8.13 -18.53
N LEU A 259 5.73 7.30 -17.95
CA LEU A 259 7.17 7.49 -18.05
C LEU A 259 7.63 7.10 -19.48
N PRO A 260 8.47 7.93 -20.14
CA PRO A 260 8.99 7.59 -21.47
C PRO A 260 9.99 6.42 -21.42
N ASP A 261 10.77 6.32 -20.33
CA ASP A 261 11.79 5.30 -20.10
C ASP A 261 11.71 4.80 -18.65
N ASP A 262 12.40 3.70 -18.33
CA ASP A 262 12.43 3.16 -16.95
C ASP A 262 13.10 4.10 -15.94
N ALA A 263 14.00 4.96 -16.43
CA ALA A 263 14.77 5.91 -15.62
C ALA A 263 14.85 7.26 -16.33
N PRO A 264 13.74 8.01 -16.40
CA PRO A 264 13.73 9.29 -17.08
C PRO A 264 14.64 10.30 -16.35
N PRO A 265 15.30 11.23 -17.08
CA PRO A 265 16.14 12.25 -16.46
C PRO A 265 15.36 13.12 -15.46
N LEU A 266 16.05 13.64 -14.44
CA LEU A 266 15.42 14.54 -13.45
C LEU A 266 14.86 15.82 -14.11
N ALA A 267 15.51 16.32 -15.16
CA ALA A 267 15.03 17.48 -15.93
C ALA A 267 13.63 17.25 -16.53
N TRP A 268 13.37 16.04 -17.07
CA TRP A 268 12.04 15.68 -17.58
C TRP A 268 10.99 15.77 -16.47
N LEU A 269 11.31 15.29 -15.27
CA LEU A 269 10.40 15.37 -14.13
C LEU A 269 10.12 16.83 -13.76
N HIS A 270 11.14 17.69 -13.69
CA HIS A 270 10.97 19.12 -13.41
C HIS A 270 10.08 19.80 -14.45
N GLU A 271 10.26 19.52 -15.73
CA GLU A 271 9.40 20.02 -16.81
C GLU A 271 7.95 19.56 -16.65
N GLN A 272 7.72 18.28 -16.33
CA GLN A 272 6.36 17.77 -16.11
C GLN A 272 5.69 18.41 -14.90
N LEU A 273 6.43 18.65 -13.80
CA LEU A 273 5.90 19.32 -12.61
C LEU A 273 5.57 20.79 -12.90
N ALA A 274 6.44 21.50 -13.61
CA ALA A 274 6.17 22.87 -14.04
C ALA A 274 4.95 22.96 -14.94
N ARG A 275 4.83 22.04 -15.92
CA ARG A 275 3.64 21.94 -16.79
C ARG A 275 2.37 21.66 -16.00
N ALA A 276 2.41 20.70 -15.07
CA ALA A 276 1.27 20.37 -14.22
C ALA A 276 0.83 21.57 -13.36
N ALA A 277 1.79 22.33 -12.82
CA ALA A 277 1.51 23.53 -12.04
C ALA A 277 0.76 24.59 -12.86
N LEU A 278 1.23 24.82 -14.09
CA LEU A 278 0.58 25.75 -15.04
C LEU A 278 -0.83 25.29 -15.42
N LEU A 279 -1.03 24.00 -15.69
CA LEU A 279 -2.33 23.46 -16.11
C LEU A 279 -3.41 23.59 -15.03
N ASP A 280 -3.04 23.44 -13.76
CA ASP A 280 -3.98 23.55 -12.64
C ASP A 280 -3.92 24.94 -11.96
N ASN A 281 -3.19 25.89 -12.55
CA ASN A 281 -3.01 27.26 -12.05
C ASN A 281 -2.57 27.33 -10.57
N VAL A 282 -1.67 26.43 -10.18
CA VAL A 282 -1.08 26.35 -8.83
C VAL A 282 0.42 26.68 -8.89
N PRO A 283 1.05 27.11 -7.78
CA PRO A 283 2.51 27.24 -7.74
C PRO A 283 3.19 25.88 -7.93
N ALA A 284 4.37 25.87 -8.55
CA ALA A 284 5.19 24.68 -8.63
C ALA A 284 5.63 24.24 -7.22
N PRO A 285 5.71 22.92 -6.95
CA PRO A 285 6.08 22.44 -5.63
C PRO A 285 7.58 22.68 -5.38
N HIS A 286 7.96 22.99 -4.14
CA HIS A 286 9.37 22.96 -3.74
C HIS A 286 9.85 21.54 -3.46
N VAL A 287 8.94 20.67 -3.00
CA VAL A 287 9.23 19.27 -2.66
C VAL A 287 8.23 18.34 -3.31
N LEU A 288 8.72 17.30 -3.98
CA LEU A 288 7.92 16.18 -4.45
C LEU A 288 8.18 14.93 -3.60
N HIS A 289 7.17 14.50 -2.87
CA HIS A 289 7.18 13.25 -2.12
C HIS A 289 6.76 12.09 -3.02
N VAL A 290 7.62 11.11 -3.27
CA VAL A 290 7.34 9.99 -4.18
C VAL A 290 7.23 8.68 -3.40
N HIS A 291 6.08 8.02 -3.51
CA HIS A 291 5.82 6.69 -2.97
C HIS A 291 5.99 5.62 -4.05
N GLY A 292 6.98 4.75 -3.88
CA GLY A 292 7.38 3.73 -4.85
C GLY A 292 8.90 3.63 -4.91
N SER A 293 9.43 2.82 -5.83
CA SER A 293 10.87 2.78 -6.09
C SER A 293 11.27 3.93 -7.00
N LEU A 294 12.07 4.86 -6.47
CA LEU A 294 12.59 5.98 -7.25
C LEU A 294 13.71 5.50 -8.17
N PRO A 295 13.74 5.94 -9.44
CA PRO A 295 14.89 5.78 -10.31
C PRO A 295 16.13 6.39 -9.67
N ASN A 296 17.30 5.76 -9.87
CA ASN A 296 18.56 6.22 -9.27
C ASN A 296 18.86 7.69 -9.61
N GLY A 297 18.53 8.14 -10.83
CA GLY A 297 18.71 9.52 -11.26
C GLY A 297 17.83 10.55 -10.55
N TRP A 298 16.82 10.13 -9.79
CA TRP A 298 15.94 11.02 -9.00
C TRP A 298 16.32 11.06 -7.53
N GLN A 299 17.17 10.14 -7.07
CA GLN A 299 17.61 10.13 -5.70
C GLN A 299 18.58 11.29 -5.51
N ALA A 300 18.09 12.39 -4.94
CA ALA A 300 18.98 13.47 -4.52
C ALA A 300 20.02 12.87 -3.55
N HIS A 301 21.31 13.09 -3.84
CA HIS A 301 22.37 12.86 -2.86
C HIS A 301 22.00 13.67 -1.62
N GLN A 302 21.57 13.03 -0.52
CA GLN A 302 21.34 13.76 0.72
C GLN A 302 22.68 14.41 1.12
N PRO A 303 22.80 15.75 1.08
CA PRO A 303 24.03 16.41 1.44
C PRO A 303 24.11 16.41 2.97
N GLY A 304 24.56 15.30 3.57
CA GLY A 304 24.61 15.23 5.04
C GLY A 304 25.04 13.92 5.70
N SER A 305 25.12 12.78 5.00
CA SER A 305 25.49 11.51 5.66
C SER A 305 27.00 11.32 5.90
N ASP A 306 27.87 12.09 5.25
CA ASP A 306 29.33 11.85 5.27
C ASP A 306 30.13 12.65 6.30
N LYS A 307 29.50 13.32 7.28
CA LYS A 307 30.25 14.14 8.27
C LYS A 307 30.82 13.37 9.48
N ARG A 308 30.89 12.02 9.48
CA ARG A 308 31.27 11.26 10.70
C ARG A 308 32.49 10.33 10.61
N THR A 309 33.33 10.37 9.58
CA THR A 309 34.56 9.54 9.55
C THR A 309 35.90 10.29 9.62
N ASP A 310 35.99 11.59 9.32
CA ASP A 310 37.31 12.26 9.25
C ASP A 310 37.65 13.26 10.36
N ARG A 311 36.97 13.21 11.52
CA ARG A 311 37.37 14.03 12.68
C ARG A 311 38.48 13.43 13.56
N ARG A 312 39.10 12.31 13.18
CA ARG A 312 40.22 11.70 13.93
C ARG A 312 41.61 11.76 13.27
N ALA A 313 41.77 12.38 12.10
CA ALA A 313 43.07 12.44 11.42
C ALA A 313 43.76 13.82 11.41
N ALA A 314 43.05 14.94 11.66
CA ALA A 314 43.64 16.27 11.58
C ALA A 314 43.97 16.86 12.96
N LYS A 315 44.90 16.24 13.68
CA LYS A 315 45.62 16.88 14.79
C LYS A 315 47.08 16.45 14.75
N ARG A 316 47.83 16.93 13.74
CA ARG A 316 49.29 17.17 13.78
C ARG A 316 49.81 17.48 12.37
N THR A 317 50.09 18.77 12.16
CA THR A 317 50.98 19.45 11.19
C THR A 317 50.22 20.74 10.79
N GLY A 318 50.70 21.95 11.01
CA GLY A 318 52.08 22.42 10.96
C GLY A 318 52.19 23.42 9.81
N LYS A 319 51.76 24.67 10.05
CA LYS A 319 52.40 25.91 9.58
C LYS A 319 52.94 25.95 8.14
N ARG A 320 52.27 26.71 7.25
CA ARG A 320 52.85 27.85 6.50
C ARG A 320 51.82 28.55 5.60
N ALA A 321 51.99 29.87 5.51
CA ALA A 321 51.32 30.81 4.63
C ALA A 321 51.67 30.56 3.15
N ASN A 322 50.80 30.88 2.19
CA ASN A 322 50.74 32.20 1.53
C ASN A 322 49.64 32.24 0.45
N ASP A 323 49.09 33.43 0.22
CA ASP A 323 48.59 34.03 -1.03
C ASP A 323 47.82 33.18 -2.05
N SER A 324 46.56 33.54 -2.31
CA SER A 324 46.23 34.45 -3.42
C SER A 324 44.73 34.56 -3.61
N LEU A 325 44.27 35.80 -3.76
CA LEU A 325 42.92 36.17 -4.18
C LEU A 325 42.56 35.49 -5.50
N ASN A 326 41.37 34.90 -5.54
CA ASN A 326 40.57 34.85 -6.75
C ASN A 326 39.09 34.90 -6.34
N ASP A 327 38.58 36.13 -6.26
CA ASP A 327 37.14 36.44 -6.24
C ASP A 327 36.58 36.11 -7.63
N GLY A 328 36.31 34.83 -7.85
CA GLY A 328 35.44 34.36 -8.92
C GLY A 328 34.01 34.50 -8.45
N VAL A 329 33.28 35.44 -9.05
CA VAL A 329 31.83 35.62 -8.98
C VAL A 329 31.13 34.28 -8.83
N ASN A 330 30.74 33.97 -7.59
CA ASN A 330 29.90 32.82 -7.31
C ASN A 330 28.50 33.28 -7.66
N ASP A 331 28.14 33.07 -8.93
CA ASP A 331 26.81 33.28 -9.45
C ASP A 331 25.84 32.57 -8.51
N GLY A 332 25.08 33.36 -7.75
CA GLY A 332 24.11 32.89 -6.78
C GLY A 332 22.92 32.27 -7.50
N ALA A 333 23.16 31.18 -8.22
CA ALA A 333 22.13 30.28 -8.72
C ALA A 333 21.51 29.61 -7.51
N GLN A 334 20.56 30.30 -6.90
CA GLN A 334 19.57 29.74 -6.00
C GLN A 334 19.13 28.40 -6.58
N PRO A 335 19.31 27.28 -5.87
CA PRO A 335 18.83 25.99 -6.36
C PRO A 335 17.31 26.01 -6.21
N HIS A 336 16.62 26.66 -7.15
CA HIS A 336 15.18 26.57 -7.35
C HIS A 336 14.77 25.18 -7.90
N GLY A 337 15.62 24.17 -7.71
CA GLY A 337 15.34 22.80 -8.09
C GLY A 337 14.30 22.19 -7.16
N ILE A 338 13.32 21.53 -7.76
CA ILE A 338 12.32 20.78 -7.00
C ILE A 338 13.03 19.59 -6.34
N GLU A 339 12.98 19.52 -5.01
CA GLU A 339 13.59 18.43 -4.24
C GLU A 339 12.70 17.17 -4.30
N VAL A 340 13.25 16.06 -4.77
CA VAL A 340 12.52 14.78 -4.83
C VAL A 340 12.87 13.92 -3.62
N ARG A 341 11.87 13.54 -2.83
CA ARG A 341 12.04 12.74 -1.61
C ARG A 341 11.27 11.44 -1.70
N ALA A 342 11.96 10.33 -1.45
CA ALA A 342 11.30 9.04 -1.29
C ALA A 342 10.45 9.00 -0.02
N CYS A 343 9.19 8.59 -0.13
CA CYS A 343 8.31 8.26 0.99
C CYS A 343 8.71 6.91 1.58
N VAL A 344 9.84 6.87 2.28
CA VAL A 344 10.25 5.67 2.99
C VAL A 344 9.37 5.55 4.23
N THR A 345 8.55 4.51 4.27
CA THR A 345 7.97 4.10 5.55
C THR A 345 9.14 3.59 6.39
N ARG A 346 9.74 4.43 7.24
CA ARG A 346 10.64 3.92 8.27
C ARG A 346 9.82 2.91 9.07
N VAL A 347 10.08 1.63 8.85
CA VAL A 347 9.62 0.57 9.73
C VAL A 347 10.37 0.83 11.03
N ALA A 348 9.72 1.58 11.93
CA ALA A 348 10.16 1.60 13.30
C ALA A 348 10.05 0.15 13.77
N SER A 349 11.19 -0.49 14.01
CA SER A 349 11.28 -1.70 14.83
C SER A 349 10.85 -1.31 16.24
N CYS A 350 9.53 -1.23 16.45
CA CYS A 350 8.96 -0.91 17.74
C CYS A 350 9.01 -2.16 18.63
N THR A 351 10.00 -2.21 19.50
CA THR A 351 9.82 -2.82 20.83
C THR A 351 8.61 -2.15 21.48
N ALA A 352 7.64 -2.98 21.87
CA ALA A 352 6.34 -2.54 22.36
C ALA A 352 6.44 -1.54 23.51
N SER A 353 5.72 -0.42 23.40
CA SER A 353 5.11 0.23 24.56
C SER A 353 3.75 0.78 24.16
N SER A 354 2.82 0.59 25.08
CA SER A 354 1.38 0.61 24.90
C SER A 354 0.81 2.03 24.89
N GLY A 355 -0.32 2.21 24.21
CA GLY A 355 -1.28 3.27 24.52
C GLY A 355 -1.26 4.50 23.59
N ALA A 356 -1.93 4.39 22.44
CA ALA A 356 -2.50 5.56 21.77
C ALA A 356 -3.82 5.19 21.07
N THR A 357 -4.90 5.77 21.57
CA THR A 357 -6.28 5.66 21.08
C THR A 357 -6.38 6.34 19.71
N LEU A 358 -6.74 5.57 18.66
CA LEU A 358 -6.92 6.08 17.29
C LEU A 358 -8.34 6.66 17.10
N SER A 359 -8.41 7.82 16.44
CA SER A 359 -9.64 8.55 16.09
C SER A 359 -10.35 7.97 14.84
N PRO A 360 -11.70 8.04 14.70
CA PRO A 360 -12.48 7.22 13.77
C PRO A 360 -12.52 7.67 12.29
N ALA A 361 -11.77 8.69 11.87
CA ALA A 361 -12.06 9.41 10.62
C ALA A 361 -11.30 8.97 9.35
N ALA A 362 -10.80 7.73 9.23
CA ALA A 362 -10.15 7.29 7.99
C ALA A 362 -10.27 5.78 7.76
N GLN A 363 -11.51 5.31 7.60
CA GLN A 363 -11.82 4.02 6.99
C GLN A 363 -12.92 4.25 5.97
N LEU A 364 -12.56 4.44 4.70
CA LEU A 364 -13.43 4.02 3.60
C LEU A 364 -13.41 2.49 3.61
N ALA A 365 -14.14 1.92 4.57
CA ALA A 365 -14.41 0.51 4.65
C ALA A 365 -15.45 0.19 3.58
N TRP A 366 -15.09 -0.69 2.65
CA TRP A 366 -16.02 -1.31 1.72
C TRP A 366 -16.88 -2.30 2.50
N GLY A 367 -17.87 -1.79 3.23
CA GLY A 367 -18.94 -2.57 3.86
C GLY A 367 -20.17 -2.50 2.97
N GLY A 368 -20.31 -3.46 2.05
CA GLY A 368 -21.57 -3.64 1.33
C GLY A 368 -22.69 -3.95 2.32
N LEU A 369 -23.64 -3.02 2.45
CA LEU A 369 -24.97 -3.33 2.98
C LEU A 369 -25.63 -4.29 1.99
N ALA A 370 -25.75 -5.55 2.40
CA ALA A 370 -26.66 -6.49 1.78
C ALA A 370 -28.09 -5.92 1.87
N ARG A 371 -28.76 -5.86 0.72
CA ARG A 371 -30.21 -6.02 0.63
C ARG A 371 -30.50 -7.09 -0.40
#